data_AF-B4R043-F1
#
_entry.id   AF-B4R043-F1
#
_cell.length_a   1.000
_cell.length_b   1.000
_cell.length_c   1.000
_cell.angle_alpha   90.00
_cell.angle_beta   90.00
_cell.angle_gamma   90.00
#
_symmetry.space_group_name_H-M   'P 1'
#
loop_
_entity.id
_entity.type
_entity.pdbx_description
1 polymer ?
#
loop_
_entity_poly.entity_id
_entity_poly.type
_entity_poly.pdbx_seq_one_letter_code
_entity_poly.pdbx_strand_id
1 'polypeptide(L)'
;MASPVVSSLLLVGIFSLAFVQVARAECCTSRELLEFKMDRGDCAAVRAIENYPHGCEVTICADGVAQLGAYCGKGPCNIFGCNCDGGCLTGDWSQDFVRRNRDYGIQIIKVTRMPL
;
A
#
# COMPACT_ATOMS: atom_id res chain seq x y z
N MET A 1 27.18 23.07 31.58
CA MET A 1 27.31 23.29 30.13
C MET A 1 27.64 21.95 29.50
N ALA A 2 26.67 21.28 28.87
CA ALA A 2 26.93 20.01 28.21
C ALA A 2 27.91 20.25 27.05
N SER A 3 29.01 19.48 27.00
CA SER A 3 29.98 19.59 25.91
C SER A 3 29.28 19.34 24.57
N PRO A 4 29.53 20.16 23.53
CA PRO A 4 28.88 20.02 22.22
C PRO A 4 29.11 18.62 21.61
N VAL A 5 30.23 17.97 21.95
CA VAL A 5 30.55 16.60 21.54
C VAL A 5 29.57 15.57 22.12
N VAL A 6 29.20 15.74 23.40
CA VAL A 6 28.25 14.84 24.09
C VAL A 6 26.84 15.04 23.54
N SER A 7 26.47 16.28 23.23
CA SER A 7 25.17 16.58 22.61
C SER A 7 25.05 16.01 21.19
N SER A 8 26.12 16.09 20.39
CA SER A 8 26.15 15.51 19.04
C SER A 8 26.11 13.99 19.05
N LEU A 9 26.83 13.33 19.96
CA LEU A 9 26.80 11.87 20.11
C LEU A 9 25.42 11.36 20.55
N LEU A 10 24.74 12.08 21.45
CA LEU A 10 23.37 11.76 21.86
C LEU A 10 22.38 11.85 20.69
N LEU A 11 22.46 12.91 19.88
CA LEU A 11 21.60 13.06 18.71
C LEU A 11 21.84 11.93 17.70
N VAL A 12 23.10 11.60 17.38
CA VAL A 12 23.43 10.48 16.49
C VAL A 12 22.90 9.17 17.04
N GLY A 13 23.05 8.91 18.34
CA GLY A 13 22.50 7.72 18.99
C GLY A 13 20.98 7.62 18.91
N ILE A 14 20.26 8.73 19.14
CA ILE A 14 18.79 8.79 19.04
C ILE A 14 18.33 8.56 17.60
N PHE A 15 18.98 9.19 16.62
CA PHE A 15 18.70 8.96 15.20
C PHE A 15 18.93 7.49 14.82
N SER A 16 20.02 6.88 15.30
CA SER A 16 20.34 5.47 15.02
C SER A 16 19.28 4.52 15.58
N LEU A 17 18.80 4.77 16.80
CA LEU A 17 17.76 3.96 17.44
C LEU A 17 16.40 4.07 16.73
N ALA A 18 16.05 5.28 16.26
CA ALA A 18 14.84 5.48 15.47
C ALA A 18 14.88 4.66 14.16
N PHE A 19 16.03 4.62 13.48
CA PHE A 19 16.21 3.78 12.28
C PHE A 19 16.08 2.28 12.57
N VAL A 20 16.60 1.80 13.71
CA VAL A 20 16.52 0.37 14.08
C VAL A 20 15.08 -0.05 14.40
N GLN A 21 14.28 0.82 15.01
CA GLN A 21 12.87 0.51 15.27
C GLN A 21 12.05 0.42 13.97
N VAL A 22 12.38 1.23 12.96
CA VAL A 22 11.77 1.12 11.62
C VAL A 22 12.08 -0.24 10.98
N ALA A 23 13.30 -0.77 11.15
CA ALA A 23 13.69 -2.07 10.59
C ALA A 23 12.96 -3.29 11.20
N ARG A 24 12.33 -3.14 12.37
CA ARG A 24 11.56 -4.21 13.04
C ARG A 24 10.05 -4.01 12.98
N ALA A 25 9.59 -2.83 12.60
CA ALA A 25 8.16 -2.54 12.49
C ALA A 25 7.58 -3.19 11.23
N GLU A 26 6.37 -3.74 11.32
CA GLU A 26 5.60 -4.11 10.15
C GLU A 26 5.30 -2.84 9.33
N CYS A 27 5.66 -2.86 8.05
CA CYS A 27 5.46 -1.76 7.11
C CYS A 27 4.45 -2.15 6.03
N CYS A 28 3.45 -1.29 5.81
CA CYS A 28 2.33 -1.52 4.91
C CYS A 28 2.47 -0.72 3.61
N THR A 29 3.69 -0.70 3.08
CA THR A 29 4.04 0.01 1.84
C THR A 29 3.70 -0.78 0.59
N SER A 30 3.49 -2.10 0.72
CA SER A 30 3.19 -2.98 -0.39
C SER A 30 1.79 -2.78 -0.96
N ARG A 31 1.69 -2.73 -2.29
CA ARG A 31 0.46 -2.50 -3.06
C ARG A 31 0.57 -3.12 -4.45
N GLU A 32 -0.55 -3.39 -5.10
CA GLU A 32 -0.59 -3.82 -6.51
C GLU A 32 -1.25 -2.76 -7.40
N LEU A 33 -0.57 -2.41 -8.49
CA LEU A 33 -1.18 -1.71 -9.62
C LEU A 33 -1.74 -2.74 -10.59
N LEU A 34 -3.04 -2.70 -10.81
CA LEU A 34 -3.75 -3.58 -11.73
C LEU A 34 -4.17 -2.81 -12.98
N GLU A 35 -3.87 -3.35 -14.15
CA GLU A 35 -4.49 -2.98 -15.42
C GLU A 35 -5.45 -4.11 -15.80
N PHE A 36 -6.72 -3.79 -16.07
CA PHE A 36 -7.75 -4.79 -16.29
C PHE A 36 -8.89 -4.29 -17.18
N LYS A 37 -9.70 -5.22 -17.68
CA LYS A 37 -10.97 -4.95 -18.38
C LYS A 37 -12.15 -5.50 -17.57
N MET A 38 -13.35 -5.02 -17.90
CA MET A 38 -14.59 -5.42 -17.27
C MET A 38 -15.58 -5.84 -18.35
N ASP A 39 -16.29 -6.95 -18.12
CA ASP A 39 -17.38 -7.40 -19.00
C ASP A 39 -18.64 -6.53 -18.84
N ARG A 40 -18.84 -5.99 -17.63
CA ARG A 40 -20.03 -5.21 -17.24
C ARG A 40 -19.62 -4.04 -16.34
N GLY A 41 -20.36 -2.93 -16.41
CA GLY A 41 -20.11 -1.74 -15.61
C GLY A 41 -19.02 -0.83 -16.18
N ASP A 42 -18.54 0.10 -15.36
CA ASP A 42 -17.45 1.04 -15.67
C ASP A 42 -16.34 0.97 -14.61
N CYS A 43 -15.19 1.60 -14.86
CA CYS A 43 -14.06 1.56 -13.94
C CYS A 43 -14.42 2.16 -12.56
N ALA A 44 -15.27 3.19 -12.54
CA ALA A 44 -15.66 3.88 -11.30
C ALA A 44 -16.46 2.96 -10.35
N ALA A 45 -17.22 2.00 -10.87
CA ALA A 45 -17.98 1.03 -10.09
C ALA A 45 -17.12 0.18 -9.14
N VAL A 46 -15.84 -0.01 -9.47
CA VAL A 46 -14.85 -0.74 -8.66
C VAL A 46 -13.76 0.17 -8.10
N ARG A 47 -14.03 1.49 -8.06
CA ARG A 47 -13.09 2.53 -7.59
C ARG A 47 -11.78 2.57 -8.38
N ALA A 48 -11.84 2.18 -9.65
CA ALA A 48 -10.75 2.30 -10.60
C ALA A 48 -10.89 3.58 -11.43
N ILE A 49 -9.85 3.92 -12.17
CA ILE A 49 -9.85 5.00 -13.15
C ILE A 49 -9.79 4.44 -14.57
N GLU A 50 -10.30 5.20 -15.53
CA GLU A 50 -10.18 4.88 -16.95
C GLU A 50 -8.70 4.95 -17.39
N ASN A 51 -8.24 3.95 -18.13
CA ASN A 51 -6.90 3.85 -18.69
C ASN A 51 -6.99 3.47 -20.17
N TYR A 52 -7.47 4.40 -21.00
CA TYR A 52 -7.63 4.19 -22.45
C TYR A 52 -6.27 4.08 -23.15
N PRO A 53 -6.06 3.13 -24.09
CA PRO A 53 -7.00 2.15 -24.63
C PRO A 53 -7.03 0.79 -23.90
N HIS A 54 -6.36 0.69 -22.74
CA HIS A 54 -6.08 -0.57 -22.05
C HIS A 54 -7.21 -1.05 -21.12
N GLY A 55 -8.18 -0.20 -20.78
CA GLY A 55 -9.34 -0.53 -19.95
C GLY A 55 -9.36 0.32 -18.69
N CYS A 56 -9.26 -0.32 -17.54
CA CYS A 56 -9.25 0.31 -16.21
C CYS A 56 -7.89 0.12 -15.53
N GLU A 57 -7.56 1.05 -14.63
CA GLU A 57 -6.40 0.96 -13.75
C GLU A 57 -6.81 1.20 -12.28
N VAL A 58 -6.26 0.40 -11.36
CA VAL A 58 -6.48 0.60 -9.93
C VAL A 58 -5.26 0.18 -9.13
N THR A 59 -4.96 0.95 -8.08
CA THR A 59 -4.01 0.55 -7.04
C THR A 59 -4.76 -0.06 -5.87
N ILE A 60 -4.42 -1.29 -5.50
CA ILE A 60 -5.09 -2.04 -4.43
C ILE A 60 -4.13 -2.42 -3.29
N CYS A 61 -4.71 -2.69 -2.13
CA CYS A 61 -4.05 -3.36 -1.02
C CYS A 61 -4.27 -4.88 -1.09
N ALA A 62 -3.67 -5.63 -0.15
CA ALA A 62 -3.73 -7.09 -0.16
C ALA A 62 -5.15 -7.65 0.02
N ASP A 63 -6.09 -6.88 0.57
CA ASP A 63 -7.49 -7.27 0.73
C ASP A 63 -8.30 -7.22 -0.57
N GLY A 64 -7.68 -6.80 -1.69
CA GLY A 64 -8.32 -6.69 -3.00
C GLY A 64 -9.20 -5.45 -3.15
N VAL A 65 -9.00 -4.42 -2.33
CA VAL A 65 -9.76 -3.16 -2.37
C VAL A 65 -8.84 -2.01 -2.79
N ALA A 66 -9.41 -1.05 -3.53
CA ALA A 66 -8.70 0.17 -3.92
C ALA A 66 -8.12 0.89 -2.71
N GLN A 67 -6.83 1.26 -2.80
CA GLN A 67 -6.09 1.93 -1.75
C GLN A 67 -6.75 3.28 -1.39
N LEU A 68 -7.09 3.47 -0.11
CA LEU A 68 -7.82 4.66 0.37
C LEU A 68 -6.92 5.77 0.92
N GLY A 69 -5.71 5.44 1.37
CA GLY A 69 -4.76 6.37 1.97
C GLY A 69 -3.40 6.31 1.29
N ALA A 70 -2.34 6.76 1.98
CA ALA A 70 -0.97 6.68 1.47
C ALA A 70 -0.38 5.24 1.53
N TYR A 71 -0.86 4.43 2.47
CA TYR A 71 -0.37 3.08 2.76
C TYR A 71 -1.52 2.09 2.95
N CYS A 72 -1.20 0.80 3.01
CA CYS A 72 -2.14 -0.31 3.17
C CYS A 72 -2.29 -0.77 4.64
N GLY A 73 -2.24 0.16 5.59
CA GLY A 73 -2.52 -0.13 6.99
C GLY A 73 -4.01 -0.34 7.25
N LYS A 74 -4.37 -1.16 8.25
CA LYS A 74 -5.77 -1.25 8.74
C LYS A 74 -6.24 0.06 9.38
N GLY A 75 -5.30 0.81 9.95
CA GLY A 75 -5.47 2.17 10.44
C GLY A 75 -4.32 3.09 10.02
N PRO A 76 -4.22 4.27 10.63
CA PRO A 76 -3.16 5.23 10.35
C PRO A 76 -1.76 4.63 10.55
N CYS A 77 -0.83 5.03 9.69
CA CYS A 77 0.59 4.68 9.77
C CYS A 77 1.43 5.91 10.09
N ASN A 78 2.68 5.71 10.51
CA ASN A 78 3.64 6.80 10.54
C ASN A 78 4.04 7.25 9.12
N ILE A 79 4.85 8.31 9.02
CA ILE A 79 5.27 8.92 7.74
C ILE A 79 6.07 7.98 6.82
N PHE A 80 6.58 6.86 7.34
CA PHE A 80 7.34 5.88 6.56
C PHE A 80 6.44 4.71 6.10
N GLY A 81 5.16 4.71 6.46
CA GLY A 81 4.24 3.61 6.17
C GLY A 81 4.44 2.39 7.07
N CYS A 82 5.07 2.58 8.22
CA CYS A 82 5.29 1.54 9.22
C CYS A 82 4.53 1.85 10.50
N ASN A 83 4.50 0.86 11.41
CA ASN A 83 3.81 0.96 12.69
C ASN A 83 2.35 1.42 12.51
N CYS A 84 1.67 0.78 11.55
CA CYS A 84 0.28 1.07 11.26
C CYS A 84 -0.62 0.49 12.35
N ASP A 85 -1.63 1.24 12.76
CA ASP A 85 -2.61 0.79 13.74
C ASP A 85 -3.31 -0.49 13.24
N GLY A 86 -3.15 -1.60 13.99
CA GLY A 86 -3.73 -2.90 13.62
C GLY A 86 -2.97 -3.67 12.52
N GLY A 87 -1.79 -3.22 12.11
CA GLY A 87 -0.96 -3.85 11.08
C GLY A 87 -1.47 -3.59 9.66
N CYS A 88 -1.08 -4.43 8.70
CA CYS A 88 -1.45 -4.26 7.30
C CYS A 88 -2.80 -4.92 6.96
N LEU A 89 -3.48 -4.39 5.94
CA LEU A 89 -4.59 -5.06 5.29
C LEU A 89 -4.10 -6.40 4.72
N THR A 90 -4.90 -7.45 4.88
CA THR A 90 -4.53 -8.83 4.53
C THR A 90 -5.50 -9.44 3.54
N GLY A 91 -5.00 -10.27 2.64
CA GLY A 91 -5.78 -11.01 1.66
C GLY A 91 -4.89 -11.56 0.55
N ASP A 92 -5.52 -11.90 -0.57
CA ASP A 92 -4.90 -12.49 -1.76
C ASP A 92 -4.89 -11.51 -2.95
N TRP A 93 -4.69 -10.23 -2.67
CA TRP A 93 -4.36 -9.18 -3.64
C TRP A 93 -5.32 -9.14 -4.85
N SER A 94 -4.78 -9.21 -6.07
CA SER A 94 -5.54 -9.29 -7.32
C SER A 94 -6.56 -10.42 -7.37
N GLN A 95 -6.31 -11.56 -6.72
CA GLN A 95 -7.31 -12.64 -6.67
C GLN A 95 -8.54 -12.22 -5.87
N ASP A 96 -8.34 -11.53 -4.74
CA ASP A 96 -9.43 -10.98 -3.94
C ASP A 96 -10.16 -9.85 -4.69
N PHE A 97 -9.44 -9.02 -5.46
CA PHE A 97 -10.06 -8.01 -6.31
C PHE A 97 -11.02 -8.64 -7.33
N VAL A 98 -10.59 -9.69 -8.04
CA VAL A 98 -11.44 -10.42 -9.00
C VAL A 98 -12.63 -11.06 -8.28
N ARG A 99 -12.40 -11.71 -7.13
CA ARG A 99 -13.43 -12.43 -6.38
C ARG A 99 -14.53 -11.51 -5.85
N ARG A 100 -14.15 -10.36 -5.30
CA ARG A 100 -15.08 -9.34 -4.77
C ARG A 100 -15.91 -8.71 -5.88
N ASN A 101 -15.32 -8.55 -7.06
CA ASN A 101 -15.93 -7.87 -8.20
C ASN A 101 -16.41 -8.86 -9.28
N ARG A 102 -16.71 -10.11 -8.91
CA ARG A 102 -17.12 -11.17 -9.85
C ARG A 102 -18.32 -10.78 -10.73
N ASP A 103 -19.21 -9.95 -10.19
CA ASP A 103 -20.42 -9.53 -10.88
C ASP A 103 -20.12 -8.58 -12.06
N TYR A 104 -18.90 -8.04 -12.13
CA TYR A 104 -18.43 -7.20 -13.24
C TYR A 104 -17.59 -7.95 -14.30
N GLY A 105 -17.22 -9.21 -14.04
CA GLY A 105 -16.40 -9.99 -14.98
C GLY A 105 -15.02 -9.37 -15.20
N ILE A 106 -14.22 -9.26 -14.12
CA ILE A 106 -12.88 -8.67 -14.18
C ILE A 106 -11.93 -9.57 -14.98
N GLN A 107 -11.25 -8.98 -15.97
CA GLN A 107 -10.19 -9.62 -16.75
C GLN A 107 -8.87 -8.89 -16.53
N ILE A 108 -7.98 -9.45 -15.72
CA ILE A 108 -6.68 -8.84 -15.43
C ILE A 108 -5.77 -8.95 -16.66
N ILE A 109 -5.18 -7.82 -17.05
CA ILE A 109 -4.20 -7.72 -18.14
C ILE A 109 -2.79 -7.73 -17.56
N LYS A 110 -2.57 -6.96 -16.48
CA LYS A 110 -1.25 -6.80 -15.86
C LYS A 110 -1.36 -6.54 -14.37
N VAL A 111 -0.43 -7.10 -13.63
CA VAL A 111 -0.25 -6.91 -12.18
C VAL A 111 1.17 -6.44 -11.94
N THR A 112 1.33 -5.30 -11.26
CA THR A 112 2.63 -4.79 -10.83
C THR A 112 2.63 -4.62 -9.32
N ARG A 113 3.42 -5.43 -8.61
CA ARG A 113 3.58 -5.31 -7.15
C ARG A 113 4.66 -4.29 -6.83
N MET A 114 4.36 -3.34 -5.96
CA MET A 114 5.26 -2.29 -5.49
C MET A 114 5.47 -2.39 -3.98
N PRO A 115 6.63 -2.00 -3.42
CA PRO A 115 7.88 -1.66 -4.13
C PRO A 115 8.48 -2.87 -4.86
N LEU A 116 9.25 -2.62 -5.93
CA LEU A 116 9.95 -3.63 -6.73
C LEU A 116 11.18 -4.18 -6.01
#